data_AF-A0A0F9F2P6-F1
#
_entry.id   AF-A0A0F9F2P6-F1
#
_cell.length_a   1.000
_cell.length_b   1.000
_cell.length_c   1.000
_cell.angle_alpha   90.00
_cell.angle_beta   90.00
_cell.angle_gamma   90.00
#
_symmetry.space_group_name_H-M   'P 1'
#
loop_
_entity.id
_entity.type
_entity.pdbx_description
1 polymer ?
#
loop_
_entity_poly.entity_id
_entity_poly.type
_entity_poly.pdbx_seq_one_letter_code
_entity_poly.pdbx_strand_id
1 'polypeptide(L)'
;LMVDGVEADDVIGTLALESSAKQRPVVISTGDKDMAQLVNEHVTLVNTMTETHMGRQGVIDKFGVPPELIIDYLALIGDKSDNIPGVPGVGEKTALAMLQGIGGLEAIYADLEKVRELEFRGAKKMPEKLSEHRDLADISYLLATIKTDVALDRDIDSLVNGEPDNTALLDWFRKLELKTWTEELLEADRNVSDPVEPEQVEKDYQIILTESELDRWLKKLEQADFFAFDTETTSLDYMQAKIVGVSFAVSPYEAAYVPVAHDYLGAPEQLSRDLVLEKLRPLLEDPAAEKLGQNLKYDMSVLANYGVGPLAHGERVF
;
A
#
# COMPACT_ATOMS: atom_id res chain seq x y z
N LEU A 1 -14.07 -10.78 17.45
CA LEU A 1 -15.44 -11.01 17.94
C LEU A 1 -16.14 -11.86 16.89
N MET A 2 -16.85 -12.91 17.29
CA MET A 2 -17.62 -13.78 16.39
C MET A 2 -18.92 -14.12 17.13
N VAL A 3 -20.05 -14.03 16.42
CA VAL A 3 -21.36 -14.41 16.95
C VAL A 3 -21.91 -15.52 16.05
N ASP A 4 -22.20 -16.68 16.63
CA ASP A 4 -22.67 -17.84 15.86
C ASP A 4 -24.02 -17.57 15.19
N GLY A 5 -24.13 -17.91 13.91
CA GLY A 5 -25.36 -17.76 13.12
C GLY A 5 -25.69 -16.33 12.68
N VAL A 6 -24.72 -15.42 12.78
CA VAL A 6 -24.84 -14.02 12.37
C VAL A 6 -23.76 -13.70 11.33
N GLU A 7 -24.10 -12.89 10.33
CA GLU A 7 -23.13 -12.47 9.31
C GLU A 7 -22.14 -11.44 9.88
N ALA A 8 -20.93 -11.39 9.32
CA ALA A 8 -19.94 -10.40 9.74
C ALA A 8 -20.47 -8.97 9.58
N ASP A 9 -21.27 -8.77 8.55
CA ASP A 9 -21.89 -7.52 8.16
C ASP A 9 -22.81 -6.96 9.25
N ASP A 10 -23.61 -7.84 9.86
CA ASP A 10 -24.50 -7.47 10.97
C ASP A 10 -23.70 -7.06 12.22
N VAL A 11 -22.60 -7.76 12.52
CA VAL A 11 -21.72 -7.41 13.64
C VAL A 11 -21.04 -6.07 13.39
N ILE A 12 -20.54 -5.84 12.18
CA ILE A 12 -19.94 -4.56 11.76
C ILE A 12 -20.96 -3.44 11.84
N GLY A 13 -22.17 -3.64 11.30
CA GLY A 13 -23.26 -2.67 11.33
C GLY A 13 -23.64 -2.26 12.75
N THR A 14 -23.79 -3.25 13.63
CA THR A 14 -24.10 -3.03 15.05
C THR A 14 -23.02 -2.16 15.72
N LEU A 15 -21.73 -2.54 15.58
CA LEU A 15 -20.61 -1.81 16.19
C LEU A 15 -20.44 -0.40 15.59
N ALA A 16 -20.65 -0.25 14.29
CA ALA A 16 -20.52 1.02 13.59
C ALA A 16 -21.59 2.02 14.05
N LEU A 17 -22.85 1.59 14.18
CA LEU A 17 -23.92 2.45 14.68
C LEU A 17 -23.76 2.78 16.17
N GLU A 18 -23.34 1.82 16.99
CA GLU A 18 -23.07 2.07 18.41
C GLU A 18 -21.96 3.14 18.58
N SER A 19 -20.88 3.04 17.80
CA SER A 19 -19.79 4.03 17.81
C SER A 19 -20.22 5.39 17.25
N SER A 20 -20.99 5.39 16.16
CA SER A 20 -21.52 6.62 15.57
C SER A 20 -22.47 7.35 16.52
N ALA A 21 -23.30 6.63 17.29
CA ALA A 21 -24.14 7.20 18.33
C ALA A 21 -23.31 7.86 19.46
N LYS A 22 -22.10 7.37 19.71
CA LYS A 22 -21.09 7.98 20.61
C LYS A 22 -20.29 9.12 19.92
N GLN A 23 -20.67 9.55 18.72
CA GLN A 23 -20.00 10.56 17.87
C GLN A 23 -18.54 10.23 17.55
N ARG A 24 -18.21 8.94 17.47
CA ARG A 24 -16.86 8.47 17.17
C ARG A 24 -16.69 8.22 15.68
N PRO A 25 -15.63 8.74 15.04
CA PRO A 25 -15.32 8.39 13.66
C PRO A 25 -15.12 6.87 13.51
N VAL A 26 -15.80 6.27 12.54
CA VAL A 26 -15.74 4.86 12.17
C VAL A 26 -15.30 4.75 10.72
N VAL A 27 -14.33 3.88 10.48
CA VAL A 27 -13.90 3.49 9.15
C VAL A 27 -14.22 2.01 8.96
N ILE A 28 -15.09 1.71 8.01
CA ILE A 28 -15.40 0.33 7.62
C ILE A 28 -14.55 0.00 6.39
N SER A 29 -13.61 -0.93 6.54
CA SER A 29 -12.79 -1.41 5.43
C SER A 29 -13.52 -2.53 4.69
N THR A 30 -14.11 -2.25 3.53
CA THR A 30 -14.93 -3.20 2.78
C THR A 30 -14.95 -2.91 1.27
N GLY A 31 -15.06 -3.97 0.48
CA GLY A 31 -15.41 -3.89 -0.94
C GLY A 31 -16.90 -4.07 -1.20
N ASP A 32 -17.66 -4.45 -0.18
CA ASP A 32 -19.09 -4.70 -0.26
C ASP A 32 -19.86 -3.38 -0.41
N LYS A 33 -20.80 -3.37 -1.35
CA LYS A 33 -21.65 -2.21 -1.62
C LYS A 33 -22.79 -2.10 -0.61
N ASP A 34 -23.20 -3.19 0.04
CA ASP A 34 -24.33 -3.21 0.95
C ASP A 34 -24.03 -2.37 2.19
N MET A 35 -22.75 -2.33 2.59
CA MET A 35 -22.20 -1.46 3.63
C MET A 35 -22.44 0.03 3.39
N ALA A 36 -22.74 0.46 2.16
CA ALA A 36 -23.07 1.85 1.86
C ALA A 36 -24.32 2.34 2.61
N GLN A 37 -25.20 1.44 3.04
CA GLN A 37 -26.37 1.77 3.86
C GLN A 37 -26.00 2.30 5.26
N LEU A 38 -24.79 1.99 5.77
CA LEU A 38 -24.33 2.39 7.11
C LEU A 38 -23.65 3.77 7.14
N VAL A 39 -23.36 4.35 5.96
CA VAL A 39 -22.64 5.61 5.83
C VAL A 39 -23.47 6.76 6.43
N ASN A 40 -22.87 7.50 7.36
CA ASN A 40 -23.48 8.65 8.01
C ASN A 40 -22.40 9.72 8.32
N GLU A 41 -22.70 10.68 9.20
CA GLU A 41 -21.76 11.75 9.57
C GLU A 41 -20.44 11.21 10.17
N HIS A 42 -20.49 10.10 10.89
CA HIS A 42 -19.33 9.53 11.58
C HIS A 42 -18.85 8.21 10.95
N VAL A 43 -19.60 7.59 10.04
CA VAL A 43 -19.24 6.33 9.39
C VAL A 43 -18.81 6.58 7.94
N THR A 44 -17.61 6.13 7.60
CA THR A 44 -17.06 6.17 6.23
C THR A 44 -16.61 4.77 5.79
N LEU A 45 -16.65 4.50 4.48
CA LEU A 45 -16.12 3.26 3.92
C LEU A 45 -14.75 3.48 3.27
N VAL A 46 -13.87 2.49 3.38
CA VAL A 46 -12.60 2.44 2.66
C VAL A 46 -12.51 1.10 1.94
N ASN A 47 -12.13 1.14 0.67
CA ASN A 47 -11.72 -0.06 -0.06
C ASN A 47 -10.22 0.05 -0.34
N THR A 48 -9.43 -0.76 0.35
CA THR A 48 -7.95 -0.77 0.23
C THR A 48 -7.47 -1.38 -1.08
N MET A 49 -8.31 -2.13 -1.80
CA MET A 49 -7.98 -2.68 -3.12
C MET A 49 -8.05 -1.62 -4.22
N THR A 50 -8.95 -0.65 -4.08
CA THR A 50 -9.15 0.42 -5.05
C THR A 50 -8.72 1.79 -4.54
N GLU A 51 -8.17 1.85 -3.32
CA GLU A 51 -7.80 3.08 -2.60
C GLU A 51 -8.92 4.13 -2.56
N THR A 52 -10.18 3.67 -2.51
CA THR A 52 -11.34 4.56 -2.51
C THR A 52 -11.84 4.81 -1.11
N HIS A 53 -12.10 6.09 -0.81
CA HIS A 53 -12.76 6.54 0.42
C HIS A 53 -14.18 7.02 0.08
N MET A 54 -15.17 6.53 0.82
CA MET A 54 -16.58 6.81 0.54
C MET A 54 -17.30 7.32 1.79
N GLY A 55 -17.56 8.62 1.81
CA GLY A 55 -18.57 9.23 2.67
C GLY A 55 -19.89 9.42 1.92
N ARG A 56 -20.84 10.16 2.51
CA ARG A 56 -22.17 10.40 1.93
C ARG A 56 -22.15 10.81 0.45
N GLN A 57 -21.31 11.79 0.10
CA GLN A 57 -21.23 12.27 -1.29
C GLN A 57 -20.70 11.17 -2.23
N GLY A 58 -19.71 10.38 -1.79
CA GLY A 58 -19.20 9.25 -2.57
C GLY A 58 -20.24 8.15 -2.79
N VAL A 59 -21.15 7.92 -1.83
CA VAL A 59 -22.31 7.03 -2.02
C VAL A 59 -23.24 7.58 -3.10
N ILE A 60 -23.59 8.87 -3.02
CA ILE A 60 -24.45 9.53 -4.02
C ILE A 60 -23.81 9.49 -5.41
N ASP A 61 -22.51 9.77 -5.51
CA ASP A 61 -21.81 9.80 -6.80
C ASP A 61 -21.73 8.41 -7.43
N LYS A 62 -21.58 7.35 -6.61
CA LYS A 62 -21.47 5.96 -7.09
C LYS A 62 -22.82 5.32 -7.40
N PHE A 63 -23.81 5.48 -6.51
CA PHE A 63 -25.09 4.77 -6.60
C PHE A 63 -26.24 5.66 -7.08
N GLY A 64 -26.05 6.98 -7.16
CA GLY A 64 -27.07 7.97 -7.51
C GLY A 64 -28.16 8.17 -6.45
N VAL A 65 -28.05 7.53 -5.30
CA VAL A 65 -28.94 7.68 -4.15
C VAL A 65 -28.13 7.89 -2.87
N PRO A 66 -28.69 8.58 -1.86
CA PRO A 66 -28.02 8.72 -0.58
C PRO A 66 -28.05 7.42 0.24
N PRO A 67 -27.19 7.28 1.27
CA PRO A 67 -27.09 6.08 2.12
C PRO A 67 -28.43 5.53 2.63
N GLU A 68 -29.34 6.42 3.04
CA GLU A 68 -30.66 6.06 3.57
C GLU A 68 -31.59 5.38 2.54
N LEU A 69 -31.26 5.38 1.25
CA LEU A 69 -32.01 4.72 0.18
C LEU A 69 -31.24 3.55 -0.47
N ILE A 70 -30.09 3.14 0.08
CA ILE A 70 -29.31 2.04 -0.47
C ILE A 70 -30.05 0.71 -0.36
N ILE A 71 -30.70 0.46 0.77
CA ILE A 71 -31.52 -0.76 0.97
C ILE A 71 -32.64 -0.79 -0.08
N ASP A 72 -33.33 0.33 -0.27
CA ASP A 72 -34.40 0.45 -1.26
C ASP A 72 -33.89 0.22 -2.69
N TYR A 73 -32.71 0.76 -3.00
CA TYR A 73 -32.06 0.57 -4.28
C TYR A 73 -31.78 -0.91 -4.55
N LEU A 74 -31.11 -1.59 -3.62
CA LEU A 74 -30.78 -3.03 -3.73
C LEU A 74 -32.04 -3.90 -3.77
N ALA A 75 -33.07 -3.56 -2.98
CA ALA A 75 -34.35 -4.26 -2.97
C ALA A 75 -35.07 -4.21 -4.33
N LEU A 76 -34.93 -3.08 -5.06
CA LEU A 76 -35.51 -2.91 -6.38
C LEU A 76 -34.73 -3.62 -7.48
N ILE A 77 -33.40 -3.47 -7.48
CA ILE A 77 -32.56 -3.99 -8.59
C ILE A 77 -32.16 -5.46 -8.41
N GLY A 78 -32.13 -5.94 -7.16
CA GLY A 78 -31.57 -7.22 -6.78
C GLY A 78 -30.04 -7.26 -6.74
N ASP A 79 -29.52 -8.34 -6.17
CA ASP A 79 -28.11 -8.67 -6.17
C ASP A 79 -27.92 -10.17 -6.44
N LYS A 80 -27.18 -10.50 -7.49
CA LYS A 80 -26.90 -11.89 -7.83
C LYS A 80 -25.82 -12.51 -6.96
N SER A 81 -24.90 -11.71 -6.43
CA SER A 81 -23.86 -12.21 -5.53
C SER A 81 -24.48 -12.73 -4.24
N ASP A 82 -25.45 -11.99 -3.70
CA ASP A 82 -26.12 -12.29 -2.42
C ASP A 82 -27.49 -12.95 -2.58
N ASN A 83 -27.79 -13.43 -3.79
CA ASN A 83 -29.07 -14.09 -4.12
C ASN A 83 -30.33 -13.25 -3.80
N ILE A 84 -30.20 -11.93 -3.82
CA ILE A 84 -31.29 -10.98 -3.66
C ILE A 84 -32.04 -10.88 -4.99
N PRO A 85 -33.33 -11.30 -5.06
CA PRO A 85 -34.02 -11.47 -6.33
C PRO A 85 -34.35 -10.14 -7.04
N GLY A 86 -34.63 -9.09 -6.27
CA GLY A 86 -35.08 -7.80 -6.79
C GLY A 86 -36.47 -7.85 -7.44
N VAL A 87 -36.88 -6.74 -8.05
CA VAL A 87 -38.16 -6.65 -8.77
C VAL A 87 -37.94 -6.93 -10.26
N PRO A 88 -38.62 -7.93 -10.85
CA PRO A 88 -38.44 -8.27 -12.26
C PRO A 88 -38.66 -7.10 -13.24
N GLY A 89 -37.62 -6.78 -13.98
CA GLY A 89 -37.64 -5.72 -14.98
C GLY A 89 -37.44 -4.31 -14.41
N VAL A 90 -37.06 -4.20 -13.13
CA VAL A 90 -36.46 -2.99 -12.56
C VAL A 90 -34.95 -3.16 -12.61
N GLY A 91 -34.28 -2.24 -13.29
CA GLY A 91 -32.81 -2.13 -13.28
C GLY A 91 -32.39 -0.78 -12.72
N GLU A 92 -31.08 -0.57 -12.59
CA GLU A 92 -30.45 0.63 -12.01
C GLU A 92 -31.15 1.95 -12.40
N LYS A 93 -31.27 2.25 -13.70
CA LYS A 93 -31.89 3.51 -14.17
C LYS A 93 -33.35 3.68 -13.74
N THR A 94 -34.08 2.57 -13.65
CA THR A 94 -35.50 2.57 -13.25
C THR A 94 -35.62 2.74 -11.74
N ALA A 95 -34.80 2.02 -10.96
CA ALA A 95 -34.73 2.18 -9.52
C ALA A 95 -34.36 3.62 -9.16
N LEU A 96 -33.31 4.17 -9.77
CA LEU A 96 -32.88 5.56 -9.55
C LEU A 96 -33.99 6.57 -9.83
N ALA A 97 -34.69 6.44 -10.96
CA ALA A 97 -35.78 7.35 -11.30
C ALA A 97 -36.92 7.31 -10.26
N MET A 98 -37.23 6.12 -9.72
CA MET A 98 -38.25 5.97 -8.67
C MET A 98 -37.78 6.54 -7.33
N LEU A 99 -36.56 6.22 -6.91
CA LEU A 99 -36.01 6.65 -5.62
C LEU A 99 -35.76 8.15 -5.57
N GLN A 100 -35.25 8.74 -6.64
CA GLN A 100 -35.05 10.19 -6.74
C GLN A 100 -36.36 10.97 -6.91
N GLY A 101 -37.35 10.37 -7.57
CA GLY A 101 -38.63 11.03 -7.87
C GLY A 101 -39.69 10.91 -6.77
N ILE A 102 -39.71 9.80 -6.03
CA ILE A 102 -40.76 9.48 -5.03
C ILE A 102 -40.17 9.29 -3.63
N GLY A 103 -39.01 8.64 -3.52
CA GLY A 103 -38.40 8.22 -2.26
C GLY A 103 -38.31 6.70 -2.15
N GLY A 104 -38.15 6.17 -0.94
CA GLY A 104 -37.98 4.72 -0.68
C GLY A 104 -39.20 3.86 -1.01
N LEU A 105 -39.07 2.54 -0.83
CA LEU A 105 -40.12 1.55 -1.13
C LEU A 105 -41.43 1.88 -0.42
N GLU A 106 -41.39 2.29 0.85
CA GLU A 106 -42.61 2.64 1.60
C GLU A 106 -43.39 3.77 0.89
N ALA A 107 -42.69 4.81 0.43
CA ALA A 107 -43.30 5.92 -0.30
C ALA A 107 -43.81 5.49 -1.69
N ILE A 108 -43.09 4.62 -2.38
CA ILE A 108 -43.48 4.07 -3.68
C ILE A 108 -44.76 3.22 -3.55
N TYR A 109 -44.81 2.31 -2.57
CA TYR A 109 -45.94 1.41 -2.36
C TYR A 109 -47.15 2.09 -1.70
N ALA A 110 -46.97 3.24 -1.05
CA ALA A 110 -48.07 4.04 -0.54
C ALA A 110 -48.93 4.65 -1.66
N ASP A 111 -48.32 4.99 -2.80
CA ASP A 111 -49.01 5.53 -3.97
C ASP A 111 -48.29 5.15 -5.28
N LEU A 112 -48.59 3.94 -5.76
CA LEU A 112 -47.98 3.40 -6.97
C LEU A 112 -48.32 4.21 -8.22
N GLU A 113 -49.41 4.98 -8.25
CA GLU A 113 -49.80 5.74 -9.43
C GLU A 113 -48.82 6.88 -9.74
N LYS A 114 -48.14 7.43 -8.74
CA LYS A 114 -47.04 8.40 -8.92
C LYS A 114 -45.92 7.86 -9.81
N VAL A 115 -45.70 6.54 -9.83
CA VAL A 115 -44.68 5.92 -10.68
C VAL A 115 -45.00 6.13 -12.17
N ARG A 116 -46.27 6.29 -12.55
CA ARG A 116 -46.65 6.56 -13.95
C ARG A 116 -46.25 7.94 -14.42
N GLU A 117 -46.10 8.88 -13.51
CA GLU A 117 -45.73 10.27 -13.78
C GLU A 117 -44.23 10.43 -14.01
N LEU A 118 -43.42 9.42 -13.66
CA LEU A 118 -41.97 9.45 -13.81
C LEU A 118 -41.52 9.24 -15.27
N GLU A 119 -40.41 9.87 -15.62
CA GLU A 119 -39.84 9.85 -16.97
C GLU A 119 -38.83 8.71 -17.15
N PHE A 120 -39.32 7.47 -17.30
CA PHE A 120 -38.49 6.33 -17.73
C PHE A 120 -39.24 5.32 -18.60
N ARG A 121 -38.49 4.47 -19.31
CA ARG A 121 -39.05 3.45 -20.20
C ARG A 121 -39.85 2.42 -19.40
N GLY A 122 -41.17 2.42 -19.59
CA GLY A 122 -42.07 1.46 -18.95
C GLY A 122 -42.80 1.98 -17.71
N ALA A 123 -42.61 3.26 -17.33
CA ALA A 123 -43.28 3.90 -16.19
C ALA A 123 -44.79 3.65 -16.16
N LYS A 124 -45.46 3.75 -17.31
CA LYS A 124 -46.91 3.51 -17.44
C LYS A 124 -47.38 2.10 -17.05
N LYS A 125 -46.52 1.08 -17.02
CA LYS A 125 -46.89 -0.30 -16.63
C LYS A 125 -46.15 -0.77 -15.37
N MET A 126 -45.37 0.11 -14.77
CA MET A 126 -44.56 -0.22 -13.60
C MET A 126 -45.40 -0.41 -12.33
N PRO A 127 -46.49 0.36 -12.07
CA PRO A 127 -47.36 0.12 -10.91
C PRO A 127 -47.89 -1.30 -10.84
N GLU A 128 -48.33 -1.85 -11.98
CA GLU A 128 -48.86 -3.21 -12.06
C GLU A 128 -47.79 -4.25 -11.74
N LYS A 129 -46.56 -4.06 -12.24
CA LYS A 129 -45.41 -4.94 -11.94
C LYS A 129 -44.98 -4.88 -10.49
N LEU A 130 -44.89 -3.68 -9.92
CA LEU A 130 -44.52 -3.48 -8.52
C LEU A 130 -45.56 -4.14 -7.60
N SER A 131 -46.84 -4.04 -7.95
CA SER A 131 -47.94 -4.71 -7.24
C SER A 131 -47.87 -6.23 -7.37
N GLU A 132 -47.65 -6.76 -8.58
CA GLU A 132 -47.52 -8.21 -8.84
C GLU A 132 -46.33 -8.84 -8.11
N HIS A 133 -45.23 -8.11 -7.98
CA HIS A 133 -43.98 -8.60 -7.39
C HIS A 133 -43.64 -7.96 -6.04
N ARG A 134 -44.66 -7.49 -5.30
CA ARG A 134 -44.47 -6.87 -3.99
C ARG A 134 -43.75 -7.79 -3.01
N ASP A 135 -44.15 -9.05 -2.92
CA ASP A 135 -43.51 -10.02 -2.02
C ASP A 135 -42.01 -10.20 -2.31
N LEU A 136 -41.60 -10.05 -3.58
CA LEU A 136 -40.18 -10.09 -3.98
C LEU A 136 -39.43 -8.82 -3.56
N ALA A 137 -40.07 -7.66 -3.64
CA ALA A 137 -39.49 -6.42 -3.14
C ALA A 137 -39.33 -6.48 -1.61
N ASP A 138 -40.34 -6.96 -0.88
CA ASP A 138 -40.33 -7.05 0.57
C ASP A 138 -39.25 -8.03 1.07
N ILE A 139 -39.12 -9.21 0.46
CA ILE A 139 -38.05 -10.15 0.81
C ILE A 139 -36.66 -9.63 0.41
N SER A 140 -36.54 -8.94 -0.73
CA SER A 140 -35.26 -8.36 -1.16
C SER A 140 -34.83 -7.24 -0.22
N TYR A 141 -35.77 -6.43 0.26
CA TYR A 141 -35.51 -5.40 1.27
C TYR A 141 -35.00 -6.03 2.57
N LEU A 142 -35.65 -7.10 3.03
CA LEU A 142 -35.22 -7.81 4.23
C LEU A 142 -33.80 -8.40 4.07
N LEU A 143 -33.51 -9.00 2.91
CA LEU A 143 -32.19 -9.62 2.65
C LEU A 143 -31.08 -8.57 2.48
N ALA A 144 -31.37 -7.41 1.89
CA ALA A 144 -30.41 -6.32 1.74
C ALA A 144 -30.18 -5.52 3.03
N THR A 145 -31.05 -5.66 4.03
CA THR A 145 -30.97 -4.90 5.28
C THR A 145 -29.95 -5.55 6.21
N ILE A 146 -28.88 -4.82 6.53
CA ILE A 146 -27.92 -5.24 7.56
C ILE A 146 -28.58 -5.09 8.93
N LYS A 147 -28.56 -6.15 9.74
CA LYS A 147 -29.04 -6.09 11.12
C LYS A 147 -28.04 -5.34 11.99
N THR A 148 -28.55 -4.40 12.77
CA THR A 148 -27.72 -3.47 13.56
C THR A 148 -28.00 -3.56 15.06
N ASP A 149 -28.72 -4.60 15.48
CA ASP A 149 -29.16 -4.88 16.85
C ASP A 149 -28.68 -6.26 17.34
N VAL A 150 -27.55 -6.73 16.82
CA VAL A 150 -26.95 -8.00 17.23
C VAL A 150 -26.54 -7.92 18.70
N ALA A 151 -26.92 -8.92 19.50
CA ALA A 151 -26.44 -9.04 20.88
C ALA A 151 -24.95 -9.40 20.87
N LEU A 152 -24.10 -8.46 21.29
CA LEU A 152 -22.65 -8.65 21.34
C LEU A 152 -22.19 -8.90 22.77
N ASP A 153 -21.30 -9.88 22.95
CA ASP A 153 -20.72 -10.22 24.26
C ASP A 153 -19.66 -9.22 24.76
N ARG A 154 -19.26 -8.26 23.91
CA ARG A 154 -18.23 -7.28 24.21
C ARG A 154 -18.68 -5.89 23.80
N ASP A 155 -18.44 -4.94 24.68
CA ASP A 155 -18.66 -3.52 24.42
C ASP A 155 -17.57 -2.96 23.50
N ILE A 156 -17.93 -2.01 22.63
CA ILE A 156 -16.99 -1.37 21.70
C ILE A 156 -15.79 -0.72 22.42
N ASP A 157 -15.99 -0.17 23.62
CA ASP A 157 -14.91 0.43 24.42
C ASP A 157 -13.88 -0.59 24.88
N SER A 158 -14.23 -1.88 24.89
CA SER A 158 -13.31 -2.97 25.22
C SER A 158 -12.52 -3.48 24.01
N LEU A 159 -12.89 -3.08 22.79
CA LEU A 159 -12.23 -3.51 21.54
C LEU A 159 -11.04 -2.59 21.22
N VAL A 160 -10.04 -2.62 22.10
CA VAL A 160 -8.78 -1.88 21.93
C VAL A 160 -7.69 -2.80 21.37
N ASN A 161 -6.79 -2.23 20.57
CA ASN A 161 -5.60 -2.95 20.13
C ASN A 161 -4.72 -3.23 21.37
N GLY A 162 -4.43 -4.50 21.62
CA GLY A 162 -3.46 -4.90 22.64
C GLY A 162 -2.04 -4.93 22.08
N GLU A 163 -1.06 -5.09 22.96
CA GLU A 163 0.32 -5.38 22.56
C GLU A 163 0.37 -6.75 21.86
N PRO A 164 1.05 -6.85 20.70
CA PRO A 164 1.17 -8.11 19.98
C PRO A 164 2.01 -9.13 20.75
N ASP A 165 1.61 -10.40 20.70
CA ASP A 165 2.44 -11.50 21.19
C ASP A 165 3.45 -11.89 20.10
N ASN A 166 4.60 -11.21 20.10
CA ASN A 166 5.65 -11.41 19.10
C ASN A 166 6.18 -12.85 19.08
N THR A 167 6.16 -13.56 20.22
CA THR A 167 6.63 -14.95 20.28
C THR A 167 5.65 -15.85 19.52
N ALA A 168 4.35 -15.71 19.80
CA ALA A 168 3.32 -16.46 19.08
C ALA A 168 3.25 -16.11 17.60
N LEU A 169 3.42 -14.83 17.24
CA LEU A 169 3.46 -14.37 15.85
C LEU A 169 4.63 -14.98 15.09
N LEU A 170 5.83 -14.97 15.67
CA LEU A 170 7.03 -15.54 15.06
C LEU A 170 6.87 -17.04 14.76
N ASP A 171 6.29 -17.78 15.71
CA ASP A 171 5.99 -19.21 15.53
C ASP A 171 5.03 -19.45 14.36
N TRP A 172 4.00 -18.61 14.19
CA TRP A 172 3.07 -18.70 13.06
C TRP A 172 3.70 -18.26 11.74
N PHE A 173 4.44 -17.15 11.71
CA PHE A 173 5.09 -16.66 10.50
C PHE A 173 6.08 -17.68 9.95
N ARG A 174 6.83 -18.37 10.82
CA ARG A 174 7.70 -19.48 10.42
C ARG A 174 6.93 -20.67 9.86
N LYS A 175 5.83 -21.10 10.52
CA LYS A 175 4.99 -22.21 10.06
C LYS A 175 4.33 -21.94 8.71
N LEU A 176 3.97 -20.69 8.45
CA LEU A 176 3.34 -20.23 7.22
C LEU A 176 4.38 -19.75 6.16
N GLU A 177 5.67 -19.84 6.47
CA GLU A 177 6.78 -19.41 5.61
C GLU A 177 6.72 -17.93 5.17
N LEU A 178 6.18 -17.05 6.03
CA LEU A 178 6.08 -15.60 5.82
C LEU A 178 7.43 -14.93 6.17
N LYS A 179 8.43 -15.12 5.30
CA LYS A 179 9.83 -14.73 5.55
C LYS A 179 10.00 -13.24 5.82
N THR A 180 9.39 -12.37 5.02
CA THR A 180 9.46 -10.92 5.19
C THR A 180 8.94 -10.48 6.56
N TRP A 181 7.77 -10.95 6.97
CA TRP A 181 7.23 -10.61 8.30
C TRP A 181 8.00 -11.26 9.45
N THR A 182 8.65 -12.40 9.22
CA THR A 182 9.57 -13.01 10.20
C THR A 182 10.78 -12.10 10.42
N GLU A 183 11.37 -11.60 9.34
CA GLU A 183 12.52 -10.69 9.39
C GLU A 183 12.15 -9.36 10.03
N GLU A 184 11.05 -8.72 9.60
CA GLU A 184 10.55 -7.47 10.18
C GLU A 184 10.28 -7.59 11.68
N LEU A 185 9.68 -8.69 12.12
CA LEU A 185 9.39 -8.90 13.55
C LEU A 185 10.67 -9.11 14.37
N LEU A 186 11.67 -9.81 13.82
CA LEU A 186 12.97 -10.01 14.46
C LEU A 186 13.80 -8.72 14.50
N GLU A 187 13.70 -7.87 13.49
CA GLU A 187 14.33 -6.54 13.46
C GLU A 187 13.65 -5.57 14.43
N ALA A 188 12.33 -5.58 14.50
CA ALA A 188 11.58 -4.81 15.48
C ALA A 188 11.94 -5.21 16.92
N ASP A 189 12.07 -6.52 17.20
CA ASP A 189 12.46 -7.01 18.53
C ASP A 189 13.90 -6.61 18.89
N ARG A 190 14.83 -6.63 17.91
CA ARG A 190 16.21 -6.12 18.09
C ARG A 190 16.27 -4.62 18.39
N ASN A 191 15.33 -3.84 17.87
CA ASN A 191 15.23 -2.41 18.15
C ASN A 191 14.55 -2.10 19.50
N VAL A 192 13.85 -3.07 20.10
CA VAL A 192 13.17 -2.95 21.40
C VAL A 192 14.01 -3.56 22.53
N SER A 193 14.89 -4.52 22.23
CA SER A 193 15.84 -5.10 23.19
C SER A 193 16.98 -4.13 23.51
N ASP A 194 16.76 -3.29 24.52
CA ASP A 194 17.65 -2.25 25.05
C ASP A 194 18.15 -1.22 24.01
N PRO A 195 18.32 0.07 24.37
CA PRO A 195 19.14 0.94 23.56
C PRO A 195 20.55 0.36 23.63
N VAL A 196 20.93 -0.44 22.66
CA VAL A 196 22.34 -0.63 22.33
C VAL A 196 22.79 0.77 21.99
N GLU A 197 23.42 1.44 22.96
CA GLU A 197 24.26 2.60 22.65
C GLU A 197 25.03 2.17 21.41
N PRO A 198 24.90 2.89 20.27
CA PRO A 198 25.58 2.48 19.07
C PRO A 198 27.02 2.27 19.49
N GLU A 199 27.49 1.03 19.36
CA GLU A 199 28.89 0.72 19.61
C GLU A 199 29.63 1.83 18.88
N GLN A 200 30.37 2.66 19.61
CA GLN A 200 31.17 3.71 18.99
C GLN A 200 32.31 2.99 18.29
N VAL A 201 32.00 2.38 17.15
CA VAL A 201 32.98 1.70 16.32
C VAL A 201 33.80 2.81 15.69
N GLU A 202 35.10 2.77 15.96
CA GLU A 202 36.05 3.69 15.38
C GLU A 202 36.01 3.56 13.86
N LYS A 203 35.75 4.67 13.16
CA LYS A 203 35.66 4.72 11.70
C LYS A 203 36.91 5.36 11.12
N ASP A 204 37.61 4.64 10.26
CA ASP A 204 38.75 5.13 9.48
C ASP A 204 38.29 5.42 8.04
N TYR A 205 37.74 6.62 7.85
CA TYR A 205 37.30 7.10 6.53
C TYR A 205 38.27 8.16 6.00
N GLN A 206 38.82 7.89 4.82
CA GLN A 206 39.86 8.72 4.21
C GLN A 206 39.36 9.39 2.94
N ILE A 207 39.61 10.70 2.83
CA ILE A 207 39.44 11.43 1.57
C ILE A 207 40.80 11.41 0.87
N ILE A 208 40.84 10.86 -0.34
CA ILE A 208 42.05 10.67 -1.12
C ILE A 208 42.20 11.86 -2.08
N LEU A 209 43.18 12.72 -1.80
CA LEU A 209 43.41 13.94 -2.58
C LEU A 209 44.73 13.90 -3.34
N THR A 210 45.62 12.95 -3.01
CA THR A 210 46.92 12.79 -3.65
C THR A 210 47.09 11.43 -4.32
N GLU A 211 47.92 11.39 -5.36
CA GLU A 211 48.21 10.16 -6.09
C GLU A 211 48.88 9.12 -5.17
N SER A 212 49.71 9.58 -4.23
CA SER A 212 50.39 8.70 -3.27
C SER A 212 49.43 8.00 -2.29
N GLU A 213 48.32 8.65 -1.95
CA GLU A 213 47.26 8.06 -1.11
C GLU A 213 46.43 7.07 -1.92
N LEU A 214 46.12 7.41 -3.18
CA LEU A 214 45.45 6.51 -4.11
C LEU A 214 46.26 5.23 -4.34
N ASP A 215 47.56 5.36 -4.60
CA ASP A 215 48.47 4.20 -4.80
C ASP A 215 48.54 3.30 -3.57
N ARG A 216 48.45 3.87 -2.36
CA ARG A 216 48.42 3.10 -1.12
C ARG A 216 47.13 2.27 -1.02
N TRP A 217 46.01 2.87 -1.38
CA TRP A 217 44.72 2.18 -1.37
C TRP A 217 44.60 1.14 -2.47
N LEU A 218 45.10 1.40 -3.68
CA LEU A 218 45.12 0.40 -4.76
C LEU A 218 45.85 -0.88 -4.34
N LYS A 219 47.04 -0.75 -3.74
CA LYS A 219 47.77 -1.91 -3.19
C LYS A 219 47.00 -2.67 -2.12
N LYS A 220 46.18 -1.95 -1.35
CA LYS A 220 45.36 -2.53 -0.30
C LYS A 220 44.18 -3.32 -0.88
N LEU A 221 43.53 -2.77 -1.91
CA LEU A 221 42.45 -3.44 -2.64
C LEU A 221 42.97 -4.68 -3.39
N GLU A 222 44.16 -4.60 -4.00
CA GLU A 222 44.83 -5.73 -4.66
C GLU A 222 45.13 -6.91 -3.73
N GLN A 223 45.27 -6.65 -2.42
CA GLN A 223 45.58 -7.66 -1.41
C GLN A 223 44.34 -8.18 -0.68
N ALA A 224 43.16 -7.59 -0.92
CA ALA A 224 41.92 -7.98 -0.26
C ALA A 224 41.29 -9.19 -0.95
N ASP A 225 40.66 -10.07 -0.18
CA ASP A 225 39.90 -11.20 -0.74
C ASP A 225 38.74 -10.71 -1.62
N PHE A 226 38.09 -9.62 -1.21
CA PHE A 226 37.13 -8.85 -1.99
C PHE A 226 37.11 -7.40 -1.48
N PHE A 227 36.57 -6.47 -2.26
CA PHE A 227 36.36 -5.08 -1.82
C PHE A 227 35.02 -4.53 -2.28
N ALA A 228 34.46 -3.60 -1.50
CA ALA A 228 33.31 -2.81 -1.89
C ALA A 228 33.74 -1.70 -2.86
N PHE A 229 32.96 -1.43 -3.89
CA PHE A 229 33.18 -0.35 -4.85
C PHE A 229 31.85 0.32 -5.23
N ASP A 230 31.86 1.65 -5.32
CA ASP A 230 30.69 2.45 -5.70
C ASP A 230 31.11 3.75 -6.42
N THR A 231 30.26 4.23 -7.33
CA THR A 231 30.45 5.51 -8.03
C THR A 231 29.45 6.57 -7.56
N GLU A 232 29.97 7.77 -7.28
CA GLU A 232 29.15 8.94 -7.02
C GLU A 232 28.96 9.73 -8.31
N THR A 233 27.71 10.01 -8.68
CA THR A 233 27.38 10.59 -9.99
C THR A 233 26.39 11.75 -9.93
N THR A 234 26.31 12.51 -11.02
CA THR A 234 25.40 13.65 -11.14
C THR A 234 23.95 13.31 -11.48
N SER A 235 23.61 12.04 -11.79
CA SER A 235 22.30 11.66 -12.32
C SER A 235 22.01 10.18 -12.15
N LEU A 236 20.75 9.81 -11.96
CA LEU A 236 20.29 8.42 -11.97
C LEU A 236 20.23 7.80 -13.39
N ASP A 237 20.30 8.62 -14.45
CA ASP A 237 20.40 8.13 -15.84
C ASP A 237 21.87 7.85 -16.19
N TYR A 238 22.25 6.56 -16.22
CA TYR A 238 23.63 6.13 -16.50
C TYR A 238 24.15 6.59 -17.87
N MET A 239 23.29 6.94 -18.84
CA MET A 239 23.71 7.45 -20.14
C MET A 239 24.22 8.90 -20.09
N GLN A 240 23.82 9.66 -19.06
CA GLN A 240 24.15 11.08 -18.90
C GLN A 240 24.95 11.37 -17.62
N ALA A 241 25.00 10.40 -16.71
CA ALA A 241 25.69 10.48 -15.44
C ALA A 241 27.18 10.81 -15.60
N LYS A 242 27.64 11.83 -14.87
CA LYS A 242 29.06 12.14 -14.75
C LYS A 242 29.58 11.66 -13.41
N ILE A 243 30.72 10.97 -13.41
CA ILE A 243 31.40 10.57 -12.17
C ILE A 243 31.95 11.83 -11.50
N VAL A 244 31.57 12.02 -10.24
CA VAL A 244 32.06 13.09 -9.35
C VAL A 244 32.95 12.55 -8.23
N GLY A 245 32.88 11.25 -7.95
CA GLY A 245 33.82 10.54 -7.09
C GLY A 245 33.65 9.03 -7.18
N VAL A 246 34.57 8.31 -6.56
CA VAL A 246 34.50 6.86 -6.38
C VAL A 246 34.80 6.52 -4.93
N SER A 247 34.19 5.47 -4.42
CA SER A 247 34.44 4.98 -3.07
C SER A 247 34.79 3.50 -3.07
N PHE A 248 35.59 3.10 -2.09
CA PHE A 248 35.92 1.69 -1.88
C PHE A 248 36.24 1.37 -0.42
N ALA A 249 35.99 0.12 -0.02
CA ALA A 249 36.25 -0.38 1.32
C ALA A 249 36.70 -1.84 1.27
N VAL A 250 37.62 -2.23 2.17
CA VAL A 250 38.07 -3.64 2.30
C VAL A 250 37.56 -4.30 3.58
N SER A 251 37.10 -3.51 4.54
CA SER A 251 36.53 -4.00 5.80
C SER A 251 35.48 -3.02 6.31
N PRO A 252 34.54 -3.47 7.17
CA PRO A 252 33.60 -2.57 7.83
C PRO A 252 34.34 -1.44 8.56
N TYR A 253 33.83 -0.22 8.45
CA TYR A 253 34.37 0.98 9.10
C TYR A 253 35.73 1.48 8.60
N GLU A 254 36.28 0.90 7.53
CA GLU A 254 37.51 1.36 6.89
C GLU A 254 37.31 1.57 5.38
N ALA A 255 37.22 2.83 4.96
CA ALA A 255 36.84 3.19 3.59
C ALA A 255 37.59 4.41 3.07
N ALA A 256 37.66 4.53 1.76
CA ALA A 256 38.21 5.69 1.09
C ALA A 256 37.24 6.26 0.05
N TYR A 257 37.24 7.58 -0.04
CA TYR A 257 36.52 8.35 -1.04
C TYR A 257 37.50 9.18 -1.87
N VAL A 258 37.41 9.07 -3.19
CA VAL A 258 38.24 9.82 -4.13
C VAL A 258 37.35 10.83 -4.88
N PRO A 259 37.33 12.11 -4.48
CA PRO A 259 36.63 13.15 -5.23
C PRO A 259 37.40 13.47 -6.53
N VAL A 260 36.68 13.59 -7.65
CA VAL A 260 37.30 13.84 -8.98
C VAL A 260 36.67 14.99 -9.77
N ALA A 261 35.53 15.54 -9.33
CA ALA A 261 34.86 16.63 -10.02
C ALA A 261 33.98 17.52 -9.10
N HIS A 262 34.32 17.66 -7.82
CA HIS A 262 33.62 18.58 -6.93
C HIS A 262 33.97 20.03 -7.30
N ASP A 263 32.95 20.88 -7.50
CA ASP A 263 33.09 22.23 -8.05
C ASP A 263 32.58 23.36 -7.13
N TYR A 264 32.38 23.06 -5.84
CA TYR A 264 31.92 24.04 -4.85
C TYR A 264 33.04 24.99 -4.39
N LEU A 265 32.63 26.14 -3.84
CA LEU A 265 33.56 27.13 -3.30
C LEU A 265 34.36 26.54 -2.13
N GLY A 266 35.67 26.45 -2.29
CA GLY A 266 36.56 25.86 -1.27
C GLY A 266 36.76 24.35 -1.39
N ALA A 267 36.31 23.73 -2.50
CA ALA A 267 36.65 22.34 -2.79
C ALA A 267 38.18 22.15 -2.79
N PRO A 268 38.69 21.08 -2.16
CA PRO A 268 40.12 20.80 -2.15
C PRO A 268 40.64 20.54 -3.57
N GLU A 269 41.95 20.62 -3.74
CA GLU A 269 42.61 20.13 -4.94
C GLU A 269 42.35 18.62 -5.06
N GLN A 270 41.88 18.20 -6.24
CA GLN A 270 41.43 16.84 -6.52
C GLN A 270 42.30 16.22 -7.60
N LEU A 271 42.39 14.89 -7.59
CA LEU A 271 42.98 14.15 -8.69
C LEU A 271 42.10 14.28 -9.94
N SER A 272 42.72 14.24 -11.13
CA SER A 272 41.93 14.22 -12.35
C SER A 272 41.15 12.89 -12.44
N ARG A 273 39.89 12.97 -12.85
CA ARG A 273 39.04 11.79 -13.06
C ARG A 273 39.73 10.75 -13.95
N ASP A 274 40.36 11.18 -15.03
CA ASP A 274 41.00 10.28 -15.98
C ASP A 274 42.16 9.51 -15.34
N LEU A 275 42.98 10.17 -14.50
CA LEU A 275 44.06 9.52 -13.75
C LEU A 275 43.52 8.46 -12.77
N VAL A 276 42.47 8.83 -12.02
CA VAL A 276 41.86 7.94 -11.02
C VAL A 276 41.29 6.70 -11.69
N LEU A 277 40.53 6.88 -12.77
CA LEU A 277 39.94 5.77 -13.52
C LEU A 277 40.99 4.93 -14.24
N GLU A 278 42.05 5.54 -14.79
CA GLU A 278 43.17 4.80 -15.41
C GLU A 278 43.88 3.90 -14.40
N LYS A 279 44.10 4.37 -13.18
CA LYS A 279 44.73 3.57 -12.12
C LYS A 279 43.81 2.49 -11.54
N LEU A 280 42.50 2.73 -11.45
CA LEU A 280 41.53 1.74 -11.00
C LEU A 280 41.22 0.67 -12.05
N ARG A 281 41.35 1.01 -13.34
CA ARG A 281 40.96 0.15 -14.46
C ARG A 281 41.52 -1.27 -14.37
N PRO A 282 42.83 -1.51 -14.13
CA PRO A 282 43.37 -2.87 -14.07
C PRO A 282 42.70 -3.73 -13.00
N LEU A 283 42.40 -3.14 -11.83
CA LEU A 283 41.77 -3.83 -10.72
C LEU A 283 40.27 -4.07 -10.97
N LEU A 284 39.57 -3.10 -11.55
CA LEU A 284 38.15 -3.20 -11.86
C LEU A 284 37.87 -4.22 -12.97
N GLU A 285 38.74 -4.31 -13.97
CA GLU A 285 38.63 -5.25 -15.09
C GLU A 285 39.18 -6.65 -14.77
N ASP A 286 39.92 -6.83 -13.67
CA ASP A 286 40.48 -8.13 -13.28
C ASP A 286 39.37 -9.10 -12.81
N PRO A 287 39.14 -10.25 -13.49
CA PRO A 287 38.20 -11.27 -13.02
C PRO A 287 38.61 -11.95 -11.71
N ALA A 288 39.89 -11.90 -11.33
CA ALA A 288 40.38 -12.50 -10.10
C ALA A 288 40.15 -11.61 -8.87
N ALA A 289 39.97 -10.30 -9.08
CA ALA A 289 39.59 -9.37 -8.02
C ALA A 289 38.07 -9.45 -7.81
N GLU A 290 37.62 -9.86 -6.61
CA GLU A 290 36.20 -9.89 -6.25
C GLU A 290 35.71 -8.51 -5.83
N LYS A 291 34.60 -8.05 -6.44
CA LYS A 291 34.00 -6.73 -6.22
C LYS A 291 32.59 -6.92 -5.65
N LEU A 292 32.31 -6.21 -4.57
CA LEU A 292 31.01 -6.12 -3.93
C LEU A 292 30.46 -4.71 -4.15
N GLY A 293 29.15 -4.58 -4.38
CA GLY A 293 28.52 -3.26 -4.50
C GLY A 293 27.01 -3.38 -4.60
N GLN A 294 26.32 -2.29 -4.23
CA GLN A 294 24.89 -2.17 -4.40
C GLN A 294 24.62 -1.62 -5.80
N ASN A 295 23.77 -2.29 -6.59
CA ASN A 295 23.40 -1.81 -7.93
C ASN A 295 24.59 -1.68 -8.93
N LEU A 296 25.62 -2.55 -8.82
CA LEU A 296 26.82 -2.52 -9.68
C LEU A 296 26.55 -2.44 -11.18
N LYS A 297 25.41 -2.93 -11.67
CA LYS A 297 25.00 -2.79 -13.07
C LYS A 297 24.92 -1.32 -13.51
N TYR A 298 24.49 -0.42 -12.63
CA TYR A 298 24.50 1.01 -12.86
C TYR A 298 25.94 1.53 -12.96
N ASP A 299 26.79 1.23 -11.98
CA ASP A 299 28.20 1.65 -11.95
C ASP A 299 28.97 1.17 -13.17
N MET A 300 28.78 -0.10 -13.57
CA MET A 300 29.35 -0.67 -14.79
C MET A 300 28.96 0.14 -16.02
N SER A 301 27.70 0.55 -16.11
CA SER A 301 27.19 1.33 -17.25
C SER A 301 27.77 2.74 -17.26
N VAL A 302 27.94 3.36 -16.09
CA VAL A 302 28.58 4.67 -15.96
C VAL A 302 30.07 4.60 -16.30
N LEU A 303 30.80 3.62 -15.76
CA LEU A 303 32.22 3.37 -16.01
C LEU A 303 32.52 3.11 -17.49
N ALA A 304 31.62 2.43 -18.20
CA ALA A 304 31.73 2.18 -19.64
C ALA A 304 31.79 3.50 -20.46
N ASN A 305 31.10 4.56 -20.01
CA ASN A 305 31.18 5.88 -20.65
C ASN A 305 32.58 6.52 -20.54
N TYR A 306 33.42 6.04 -19.62
CA TYR A 306 34.79 6.49 -19.39
C TYR A 306 35.84 5.49 -19.90
N GLY A 307 35.43 4.50 -20.69
CA GLY A 307 36.34 3.53 -21.30
C GLY A 307 36.94 2.55 -20.28
N VAL A 308 36.30 2.37 -19.12
CA VAL A 308 36.56 1.24 -18.23
C VAL A 308 35.65 0.10 -18.67
N GLY A 309 36.24 -1.05 -18.97
CA GLY A 309 35.57 -2.26 -19.42
C GLY A 309 34.61 -2.84 -18.40
N PRO A 310 33.86 -3.89 -18.76
CA PRO A 310 32.90 -4.50 -17.84
C PRO A 310 33.63 -5.00 -16.59
N LEU A 311 33.08 -4.67 -15.42
CA LEU A 311 33.53 -5.26 -14.17
C LEU A 311 33.43 -6.79 -14.29
N ALA A 312 34.57 -7.48 -14.25
CA ALA A 312 34.62 -8.91 -14.51
C ALA A 312 33.96 -9.70 -13.36
N HIS A 313 33.17 -10.72 -13.72
CA HIS A 313 32.17 -11.40 -12.88
C HIS A 313 32.75 -12.13 -11.66
N GLY A 314 32.45 -11.59 -10.48
CA GLY A 314 32.45 -12.27 -9.18
C GLY A 314 31.28 -11.77 -8.32
N GLU A 315 30.12 -11.50 -8.94
CA GLU A 315 29.00 -10.86 -8.26
C GLU A 315 28.39 -11.78 -7.18
N ARG A 316 28.64 -11.44 -5.91
CA ARG A 316 27.65 -11.64 -4.85
C ARG A 316 26.77 -10.40 -4.80
N VAL A 317 25.72 -10.38 -5.62
CA VAL A 317 24.62 -9.41 -5.44
C VAL A 317 23.82 -9.91 -4.24
N PHE A 318 23.79 -9.11 -3.16
CA PHE A 318 22.81 -9.27 -2.09
C PHE A 318 21.65 -8.30 -2.32
#